data_AF-A0A933Y0L2-F1
#
_entry.id   AF-A0A933Y0L2-F1
#
_cell.length_a   1.000
_cell.length_b   1.000
_cell.length_c   1.000
_cell.angle_alpha   90.00
_cell.angle_beta   90.00
_cell.angle_gamma   90.00
#
_symmetry.space_group_name_H-M   'P 1'
#
loop_
_entity.id
_entity.type
_entity.pdbx_description
1 polymer ?
#
loop_
_entity_poly.entity_id
_entity_poly.type
_entity_poly.pdbx_seq_one_letter_code
_entity_poly.pdbx_strand_id
1 'polypeptide(L)'
;MRNSTLVALLGAALFVLLACVAALSDVRASTVEKLDLAGLFERSEHVVHGRILKSSVKLGAHGRPETTYEVDVTTAFWGTSSGTLTFRTAGGALPDGRELVIPGLPKLAIGEEVLLFLTCESKRGLRMPVGLAQGKFQVVRDEQGPATLLRGESELEFLDPTTHEPQKLSTRASLDFDATARELERLAGERRDREAAARK
;
A
#
# COMPACT_ATOMS: atom_id res chain seq x y z
N MET A 1 -28.11 37.86 51.02
CA MET A 1 -27.86 36.40 50.97
C MET A 1 -28.34 35.76 49.64
N ARG A 2 -28.36 36.47 48.50
CA ARG A 2 -29.01 36.00 47.24
C ARG A 2 -28.05 35.71 46.08
N ASN A 3 -26.75 35.90 46.27
CA ASN A 3 -25.73 35.80 45.20
C ASN A 3 -24.96 34.47 45.23
N SER A 4 -25.04 33.71 46.33
CA SER A 4 -24.28 32.45 46.50
C SER A 4 -24.94 31.26 45.78
N THR A 5 -26.27 31.24 45.65
CA THR A 5 -27.00 30.17 44.97
C THR A 5 -26.90 30.25 43.44
N LEU A 6 -26.84 31.45 42.88
CA LEU A 6 -26.65 31.68 41.43
C LEU A 6 -25.24 31.26 40.96
N VAL A 7 -24.20 31.56 41.75
CA VAL A 7 -22.82 31.14 41.44
C VAL A 7 -22.66 29.63 41.53
N ALA A 8 -23.32 28.98 42.50
CA ALA A 8 -23.31 27.52 42.64
C ALA A 8 -24.02 26.81 41.47
N LEU A 9 -25.15 27.35 40.99
CA LEU A 9 -25.89 26.80 39.85
C LEU A 9 -25.13 26.98 38.53
N LEU A 10 -24.46 28.12 38.32
CA LEU A 10 -23.57 28.35 37.17
C LEU A 10 -22.35 27.42 37.19
N GLY A 11 -21.77 27.18 38.37
CA GLY A 11 -20.66 26.23 38.53
C GLY A 11 -21.06 24.78 38.24
N ALA A 12 -22.24 24.36 38.71
CA ALA A 12 -22.76 23.02 38.46
C ALA A 12 -23.10 22.80 36.98
N ALA A 13 -23.71 23.79 36.31
CA ALA A 13 -23.98 23.73 34.88
C ALA A 13 -22.69 23.65 34.04
N LEU A 14 -21.66 24.42 34.43
CA LEU A 14 -20.35 24.38 33.78
C LEU A 14 -19.65 23.02 33.99
N PHE A 15 -19.77 22.42 35.18
CA PHE A 15 -19.19 21.12 35.49
C PHE A 15 -19.87 19.97 34.73
N VAL A 16 -21.20 20.02 34.58
CA VAL A 16 -21.97 19.05 33.77
C VAL A 16 -21.63 19.18 32.28
N LEU A 17 -21.49 20.41 31.78
CA LEU A 17 -21.08 20.65 30.40
C LEU A 17 -19.66 20.11 30.13
N LEU A 18 -18.73 20.32 31.07
CA LEU A 18 -17.35 19.82 30.98
C LEU A 18 -17.27 18.28 31.03
N ALA A 19 -18.12 17.65 31.85
CA ALA A 19 -18.22 16.19 31.95
C ALA A 19 -18.81 15.56 30.67
N CYS A 20 -19.77 16.21 30.02
CA CYS A 20 -20.31 15.74 28.74
C CYS A 20 -19.29 15.83 27.59
N VAL A 21 -18.41 16.83 27.59
CA VAL A 21 -17.34 16.96 26.57
C VAL A 21 -16.27 15.87 26.74
N ALA A 22 -15.94 15.48 27.97
CA ALA A 22 -14.96 14.43 28.22
C ALA A 22 -15.41 13.03 27.74
N ALA A 23 -16.73 12.79 27.69
CA ALA A 23 -17.33 11.52 27.25
C ALA A 23 -17.33 11.32 25.71
N LEU A 24 -16.91 12.32 24.92
CA LEU A 24 -16.87 12.27 23.46
C LEU A 24 -15.51 11.80 22.88
N SER A 25 -14.60 11.29 23.72
CA SER A 25 -13.20 11.08 23.34
C SER A 25 -12.86 9.76 22.63
N ASP A 26 -13.84 8.96 22.21
CA ASP A 26 -13.60 7.72 21.44
C ASP A 26 -14.05 7.87 19.97
N VAL A 27 -13.62 8.96 19.33
CA VAL A 27 -13.54 9.01 17.86
C VAL A 27 -12.34 8.14 17.48
N ARG A 28 -12.61 6.85 17.26
CA ARG A 28 -11.69 6.00 16.51
C ARG A 28 -11.72 6.42 15.06
N ALA A 29 -10.97 7.48 14.77
CA ALA A 29 -10.61 7.84 13.42
C ALA A 29 -10.09 6.58 12.72
N SER A 30 -10.74 6.21 11.61
CA SER A 30 -10.32 5.15 10.70
C SER A 30 -9.01 5.58 10.04
N THR A 31 -7.92 5.51 10.79
CA THR A 31 -6.56 5.60 10.27
C THR A 31 -6.30 4.27 9.58
N VAL A 32 -6.15 4.32 8.25
CA VAL A 32 -5.65 3.19 7.46
C VAL A 32 -4.29 2.83 8.04
N GLU A 33 -4.19 1.67 8.69
CA GLU A 33 -2.94 1.15 9.23
C GLU A 33 -1.93 1.06 8.07
N LYS A 34 -0.91 1.93 8.09
CA LYS A 34 0.20 1.88 7.13
C LYS A 34 0.90 0.55 7.33
N LEU A 35 0.83 -0.34 6.34
CA LEU A 35 1.48 -1.63 6.42
C LEU A 35 3.00 -1.40 6.40
N ASP A 36 3.64 -1.87 7.47
CA ASP A 36 5.08 -2.04 7.54
C ASP A 36 5.52 -3.22 6.66
N LEU A 37 6.83 -3.45 6.58
CA LEU A 37 7.38 -4.48 5.72
C LEU A 37 6.88 -5.89 6.10
N ALA A 38 6.81 -6.18 7.40
CA ALA A 38 6.30 -7.44 7.91
C ALA A 38 4.81 -7.62 7.58
N GLY A 39 3.98 -6.60 7.77
CA GLY A 39 2.56 -6.63 7.43
C GLY A 39 2.29 -6.78 5.93
N LEU A 40 3.12 -6.17 5.08
CA LEU A 40 3.08 -6.41 3.63
C LEU A 40 3.46 -7.85 3.30
N PHE A 41 4.54 -8.35 3.90
CA PHE A 41 5.03 -9.71 3.70
C PHE A 41 3.98 -10.75 4.11
N GLU A 42 3.41 -10.66 5.32
CA GLU A 42 2.38 -11.56 5.87
C GLU A 42 1.12 -11.68 5.03
N ARG A 43 0.79 -10.65 4.25
CA ARG A 43 -0.40 -10.64 3.38
C ARG A 43 -0.08 -11.02 1.93
N SER A 44 1.18 -11.34 1.63
CA SER A 44 1.66 -11.64 0.28
C SER A 44 1.83 -13.15 0.05
N GLU A 45 1.34 -13.62 -1.10
CA GLU A 45 1.68 -14.93 -1.65
C GLU A 45 2.92 -14.89 -2.54
N HIS A 46 3.21 -13.72 -3.13
CA HIS A 46 4.44 -13.50 -3.87
C HIS A 46 5.08 -12.19 -3.46
N VAL A 47 6.38 -12.23 -3.21
CA VAL A 47 7.21 -11.06 -2.97
C VAL A 47 8.38 -11.12 -3.94
N VAL A 48 8.34 -10.28 -4.97
CA VAL A 48 9.24 -10.37 -6.12
C VAL A 48 9.90 -9.04 -6.43
N HIS A 49 11.20 -9.09 -6.72
CA HIS A 49 11.98 -8.00 -7.29
C HIS A 49 12.28 -8.31 -8.75
N GLY A 50 12.02 -7.34 -9.63
CA GLY A 50 12.20 -7.54 -11.07
C GLY A 50 11.87 -6.32 -11.91
N ARG A 51 11.88 -6.50 -13.23
CA ARG A 51 11.58 -5.44 -14.20
C ARG A 51 10.26 -5.73 -14.93
N ILE A 52 9.41 -4.72 -15.06
CA ILE A 52 8.18 -4.83 -15.87
C ILE A 52 8.56 -4.90 -17.35
N LEU A 53 8.26 -6.03 -18.00
CA LEU A 53 8.52 -6.24 -19.42
C LEU A 53 7.35 -5.78 -20.30
N LYS A 54 6.12 -6.08 -19.86
CA LYS A 54 4.91 -5.78 -20.62
C LYS A 54 3.78 -5.35 -19.72
N SER A 55 2.91 -4.51 -20.28
CA SER A 55 1.61 -4.14 -19.73
C SER A 55 0.61 -4.11 -20.89
N SER A 56 -0.52 -4.80 -20.75
CA SER A 56 -1.58 -4.81 -21.76
C SER A 56 -2.96 -4.86 -21.13
N VAL A 57 -3.87 -4.03 -21.61
CA VAL A 57 -5.25 -3.96 -21.09
C VAL A 57 -6.20 -4.68 -22.05
N LYS A 58 -7.08 -5.52 -21.50
CA LYS A 58 -8.15 -6.19 -22.24
C LYS A 58 -9.45 -6.15 -21.45
N LEU A 59 -10.56 -6.38 -22.14
CA LEU A 59 -11.85 -6.58 -21.49
C LEU A 59 -11.83 -7.98 -20.86
N GLY A 60 -11.90 -8.03 -19.53
CA GLY A 60 -11.96 -9.28 -18.77
C GLY A 60 -13.28 -10.03 -18.98
N ALA A 61 -13.33 -11.26 -18.47
CA ALA A 61 -14.48 -12.16 -18.62
C ALA A 61 -15.81 -11.60 -18.04
N HIS A 62 -15.73 -10.57 -17.19
CA HIS A 62 -16.89 -9.91 -16.57
C HIS A 62 -17.19 -8.53 -17.15
N GLY A 63 -16.68 -8.21 -18.34
CA GLY A 63 -16.94 -6.93 -19.02
C GLY A 63 -16.27 -5.73 -18.35
N ARG A 64 -15.21 -5.96 -17.58
CA ARG A 64 -14.42 -4.90 -16.92
C ARG A 64 -13.00 -4.88 -17.49
N PRO A 65 -12.38 -3.70 -17.69
CA PRO A 65 -10.97 -3.61 -18.04
C PRO A 65 -10.09 -4.30 -17.00
N GLU A 66 -9.13 -5.08 -17.49
CA GLU A 66 -8.12 -5.76 -16.70
C GLU A 66 -6.76 -5.59 -17.38
N THR A 67 -5.74 -5.35 -16.57
CA THR A 67 -4.36 -5.17 -17.05
C THR A 67 -3.55 -6.42 -16.76
N THR A 68 -2.92 -6.99 -17.79
CA THR A 68 -1.95 -8.08 -17.65
C THR A 68 -0.54 -7.50 -17.65
N TYR A 69 0.23 -7.87 -16.63
CA TYR A 69 1.64 -7.51 -16.50
C TYR A 69 2.52 -8.75 -16.66
N GLU A 70 3.67 -8.58 -17.30
CA GLU A 70 4.77 -9.54 -17.31
C GLU A 70 5.96 -8.91 -16.58
N VAL A 71 6.50 -9.60 -15.58
CA VAL A 71 7.65 -9.16 -14.79
C VAL A 71 8.79 -10.15 -14.99
N ASP A 72 9.93 -9.65 -15.40
CA ASP A 72 11.19 -10.40 -15.37
C ASP A 72 11.72 -10.43 -13.94
N VAL A 73 11.58 -11.57 -13.26
CA VAL A 73 11.88 -11.70 -11.84
C VAL A 73 13.39 -11.94 -11.67
N THR A 74 14.07 -10.96 -11.10
CA THR A 74 15.47 -11.05 -10.70
C THR A 74 15.61 -11.83 -9.39
N THR A 75 14.70 -11.63 -8.44
CA THR A 75 14.72 -12.32 -7.15
C THR A 75 13.30 -12.52 -6.63
N ALA A 76 13.01 -13.73 -6.15
CA ALA A 76 11.77 -14.05 -5.45
C ALA A 76 12.09 -14.26 -3.96
N PHE A 77 11.65 -13.34 -3.11
CA PHE A 77 11.80 -13.45 -1.65
C PHE A 77 10.74 -14.37 -1.05
N TRP A 78 9.55 -14.41 -1.65
CA TRP A 78 8.47 -15.34 -1.29
C TRP A 78 7.66 -15.75 -2.51
N GLY A 79 7.15 -16.97 -2.49
CA GLY A 79 6.44 -17.59 -3.60
C GLY A 79 7.39 -18.21 -4.64
N THR A 80 6.83 -19.01 -5.55
CA THR A 80 7.59 -19.63 -6.65
C THR A 80 7.53 -18.73 -7.87
N SER A 81 8.64 -18.11 -8.24
CA SER A 81 8.75 -17.38 -9.51
C SER A 81 10.21 -17.21 -9.90
N SER A 82 10.78 -18.21 -10.57
CA SER A 82 12.00 -18.05 -11.36
C SER A 82 11.63 -17.69 -12.80
N GLY A 83 12.38 -16.78 -13.43
CA GLY A 83 12.09 -16.30 -14.78
C GLY A 83 10.99 -15.23 -14.81
N THR A 84 9.91 -15.47 -15.56
CA THR A 84 8.86 -14.47 -15.77
C THR A 84 7.63 -14.73 -14.91
N LEU A 85 7.17 -13.71 -14.17
CA LEU A 85 5.86 -13.72 -13.50
C LEU A 85 4.83 -12.96 -14.33
N THR A 86 3.77 -13.64 -14.74
CA THR A 86 2.61 -13.02 -15.39
C THR A 86 1.45 -12.95 -14.43
N PHE A 87 0.82 -11.78 -14.30
CA PHE A 87 -0.37 -11.61 -13.47
C PHE A 87 -1.34 -10.56 -14.02
N ARG A 88 -2.61 -10.66 -13.60
CA ARG A 88 -3.68 -9.73 -13.98
C ARG A 88 -4.14 -8.91 -12.78
N THR A 89 -4.32 -7.60 -12.99
CA THR A 89 -5.01 -6.71 -12.06
C THR A 89 -6.34 -6.27 -12.66
N ALA A 90 -7.32 -5.92 -11.82
CA ALA A 90 -8.46 -5.15 -12.30
C ALA A 90 -8.03 -3.71 -12.63
N GLY A 91 -8.74 -3.07 -13.56
CA GLY A 91 -8.48 -1.69 -13.97
C GLY A 91 -7.62 -1.58 -15.22
N GLY A 92 -7.49 -0.35 -15.72
CA GLY A 92 -6.80 0.00 -16.96
C GLY A 92 -7.72 0.70 -17.94
N ALA A 93 -7.11 1.31 -18.97
CA ALA A 93 -7.78 2.00 -20.06
C ALA A 93 -7.75 1.13 -21.33
N LEU A 94 -8.92 0.87 -21.91
CA LEU A 94 -9.07 0.17 -23.17
C LEU A 94 -8.81 1.11 -24.36
N PRO A 95 -8.39 0.59 -25.51
CA PRO A 95 -8.18 1.40 -26.73
C PRO A 95 -9.44 2.12 -27.24
N ASP A 96 -10.64 1.63 -26.86
CA ASP A 96 -11.93 2.21 -27.23
C ASP A 96 -12.35 3.39 -26.34
N GLY A 97 -11.48 3.83 -25.43
CA GLY A 97 -11.70 4.95 -24.51
C GLY A 97 -12.42 4.58 -23.21
N ARG A 98 -12.86 3.34 -23.02
CA ARG A 98 -13.41 2.89 -21.74
C ARG A 98 -12.29 2.64 -20.73
N GLU A 99 -12.42 3.18 -19.54
CA GLU A 99 -11.43 3.02 -18.47
C GLU A 99 -12.08 2.53 -17.18
N LEU A 100 -11.34 1.71 -16.42
CA LEU A 100 -11.65 1.40 -15.04
C LEU A 100 -10.49 1.85 -14.17
N VAL A 101 -10.71 2.91 -13.40
CA VAL A 101 -9.75 3.39 -12.40
C VAL A 101 -10.09 2.76 -11.06
N ILE A 102 -9.08 2.16 -10.41
CA ILE A 102 -9.17 1.68 -9.04
C ILE A 102 -8.38 2.64 -8.16
N PRO A 103 -9.03 3.43 -7.29
CA PRO A 103 -8.33 4.36 -6.40
C PRO A 103 -7.26 3.65 -5.60
N GLY A 104 -6.05 4.22 -5.58
CA GLY A 104 -4.90 3.66 -4.87
C GLY A 104 -4.18 2.52 -5.59
N LEU A 105 -4.71 1.95 -6.68
CA LEU A 105 -3.99 0.93 -7.45
C LEU A 105 -2.77 1.54 -8.13
N PRO A 106 -1.55 1.02 -7.89
CA PRO A 106 -0.38 1.59 -8.51
C PRO A 106 -0.32 1.21 -9.99
N LYS A 107 0.10 2.17 -10.82
CA LYS A 107 0.48 1.91 -12.22
C LYS A 107 1.87 1.26 -12.24
N LEU A 108 2.06 0.24 -13.07
CA LEU A 108 3.36 -0.39 -13.31
C LEU A 108 3.82 -0.03 -14.72
N ALA A 109 4.88 0.76 -14.83
CA ALA A 109 5.37 1.22 -16.13
C ALA A 109 6.30 0.18 -16.76
N ILE A 110 6.23 0.01 -18.07
CA ILE A 110 7.17 -0.85 -18.80
C ILE A 110 8.60 -0.30 -18.61
N GLY A 111 9.54 -1.19 -18.32
CA GLY A 111 10.93 -0.86 -18.00
C GLY A 111 11.17 -0.49 -16.53
N GLU A 112 10.13 -0.32 -15.73
CA GLU A 112 10.25 -0.01 -14.30
C GLU A 112 10.84 -1.21 -13.52
N GLU A 113 11.84 -0.96 -12.68
CA GLU A 113 12.36 -1.93 -11.71
C GLU A 113 11.58 -1.79 -10.40
N VAL A 114 11.00 -2.89 -9.92
CA VAL A 114 10.04 -2.87 -8.82
C VAL A 114 10.27 -4.00 -7.84
N LEU A 115 9.95 -3.74 -6.58
CA LEU A 115 9.67 -4.76 -5.57
C LEU A 115 8.15 -4.79 -5.34
N LEU A 116 7.54 -5.95 -5.60
CA LEU A 116 6.10 -6.15 -5.55
C LEU A 116 5.71 -7.15 -4.46
N PHE A 117 4.75 -6.75 -3.64
CA PHE A 117 4.05 -7.56 -2.66
C PHE A 117 2.67 -7.87 -3.23
N LEU A 118 2.44 -9.12 -3.64
CA LEU A 118 1.25 -9.51 -4.37
C LEU A 118 0.40 -10.50 -3.56
N THR A 119 -0.92 -10.27 -3.57
CA THR A 119 -1.89 -11.15 -2.93
C THR A 119 -1.92 -12.54 -3.57
N CYS A 120 -2.64 -13.47 -2.94
CA CYS A 120 -3.10 -14.67 -3.62
C CYS A 120 -3.90 -14.32 -4.88
N GLU A 121 -3.93 -15.26 -5.81
CA GLU A 121 -4.82 -15.16 -6.96
C GLU A 121 -6.27 -15.32 -6.49
N SER A 122 -7.09 -14.32 -6.79
CA SER A 122 -8.53 -14.39 -6.53
C SER A 122 -9.20 -15.42 -7.44
N LYS A 123 -10.44 -15.80 -7.12
CA LYS A 123 -11.27 -16.69 -7.95
C LYS A 123 -11.48 -16.22 -9.41
N ARG A 124 -11.17 -14.95 -9.71
CA ARG A 124 -11.27 -14.34 -11.06
C ARG A 124 -9.93 -14.33 -11.81
N GLY A 125 -8.90 -14.95 -11.24
CA GLY A 125 -7.54 -14.93 -11.78
C GLY A 125 -6.84 -13.58 -11.62
N LEU A 126 -7.32 -12.73 -10.71
CA LEU A 126 -6.73 -11.42 -10.44
C LEU A 126 -5.82 -11.49 -9.21
N ARG A 127 -4.66 -10.88 -9.32
CA ARG A 127 -3.66 -10.73 -8.26
C ARG A 127 -3.36 -9.25 -8.10
N MET A 128 -3.56 -8.73 -6.90
CA MET A 128 -3.46 -7.30 -6.61
C MET A 128 -2.19 -7.02 -5.78
N PRO A 129 -1.60 -5.83 -5.89
CA PRO A 129 -0.63 -5.37 -4.91
C PRO A 129 -1.27 -5.31 -3.50
N VAL A 130 -0.60 -5.88 -2.51
CA VAL A 130 -1.03 -5.87 -1.10
C VAL A 130 -1.13 -4.42 -0.62
N GLY A 131 -2.27 -4.03 -0.06
CA GLY A 131 -2.47 -2.64 0.37
C GLY A 131 -2.42 -1.64 -0.79
N LEU A 132 -2.67 -2.09 -2.03
CA LEU A 132 -2.64 -1.30 -3.25
C LEU A 132 -1.27 -0.62 -3.44
N ALA A 133 -1.21 0.71 -3.45
CA ALA A 133 0.04 1.47 -3.64
C ALA A 133 1.15 1.07 -2.65
N GLN A 134 0.77 0.64 -1.43
CA GLN A 134 1.72 0.22 -0.39
C GLN A 134 2.53 -1.02 -0.77
N GLY A 135 1.96 -1.90 -1.60
CA GLY A 135 2.59 -3.15 -2.04
C GLY A 135 3.51 -3.00 -3.24
N LYS A 136 3.73 -1.77 -3.73
CA LYS A 136 4.68 -1.45 -4.78
C LYS A 136 5.77 -0.54 -4.24
N PHE A 137 7.01 -0.95 -4.45
CA PHE A 137 8.17 -0.07 -4.33
C PHE A 137 8.86 0.02 -5.68
N GLN A 138 9.20 1.25 -6.08
CA GLN A 138 10.07 1.49 -7.21
C GLN A 138 11.52 1.35 -6.74
N VAL A 139 12.33 0.57 -7.45
CA VAL A 139 13.76 0.46 -7.19
C VAL A 139 14.46 1.54 -8.03
N VAL A 140 15.19 2.42 -7.37
CA VAL A 140 15.99 3.47 -8.00
C VAL A 140 17.45 3.24 -7.64
N ARG A 141 18.33 3.33 -8.64
CA ARG A 141 19.77 3.20 -8.48
C ARG A 141 20.37 4.56 -8.82
N ASP A 142 21.06 5.17 -7.87
CA ASP A 142 21.91 6.33 -8.15
C ASP A 142 23.22 5.82 -8.77
N GLU A 143 23.86 6.61 -9.63
CA GLU A 143 25.00 6.18 -10.46
C GLU A 143 26.20 5.67 -9.65
N GLN A 144 26.26 5.99 -8.35
CA GLN A 144 27.33 5.60 -7.42
C GLN A 144 26.80 5.13 -6.05
N GLY A 145 25.47 5.04 -5.89
CA GLY A 145 24.82 4.79 -4.60
C GLY A 145 24.16 3.41 -4.49
N PRO A 146 23.88 2.95 -3.26
CA PRO A 146 23.10 1.73 -3.04
C PRO A 146 21.69 1.87 -3.63
N ALA A 147 21.12 0.75 -4.07
CA ALA A 147 19.75 0.73 -4.57
C ALA A 147 18.77 1.17 -3.47
N THR A 148 17.83 2.01 -3.83
CA THR A 148 16.86 2.62 -2.93
C THR A 148 15.45 2.26 -3.36
N LEU A 149 14.60 1.90 -2.40
CA LEU A 149 13.19 1.62 -2.59
C LEU A 149 12.36 2.87 -2.30
N LEU A 150 11.66 3.36 -3.31
CA LEU A 150 10.70 4.45 -3.18
C LEU A 150 9.30 3.87 -3.08
N ARG A 151 8.61 4.12 -1.97
CA ARG A 151 7.18 3.80 -1.86
C ARG A 151 6.38 4.77 -2.74
N GLY A 152 5.63 4.23 -3.69
CA GLY A 152 4.68 5.02 -4.46
C GLY A 152 3.49 5.34 -3.55
N GLU A 153 3.43 6.54 -2.97
CA GLU A 153 2.15 7.03 -2.48
C GLU A 153 1.31 7.29 -3.73
N SER A 154 0.17 6.61 -3.83
CA SER A 154 -0.83 6.91 -4.85
C SER A 154 -1.05 8.41 -4.84
N GLU A 155 -0.85 9.03 -6.01
CA GLU A 155 -0.91 10.46 -6.30
C GLU A 155 -2.21 11.08 -5.76
N LEU A 156 -2.23 11.35 -4.46
CA LEU A 156 -3.14 12.28 -3.83
C LEU A 156 -2.38 13.59 -3.86
N GLU A 157 -2.66 14.37 -4.90
CA GLU A 157 -2.20 15.74 -5.04
C GLU A 157 -2.77 16.53 -3.87
N PHE A 158 -1.94 16.78 -2.84
CA PHE A 158 -2.31 17.67 -1.76
C PHE A 158 -2.20 19.10 -2.28
N LEU A 159 -3.33 19.79 -2.36
CA LEU A 159 -3.35 21.23 -2.56
C LEU A 159 -2.84 21.89 -1.27
N ASP A 160 -1.80 22.71 -1.38
CA ASP A 160 -1.40 23.59 -0.29
C ASP A 160 -2.55 24.59 -0.04
N PRO A 161 -3.15 24.61 1.16
CA PRO A 161 -4.31 25.46 1.46
C PRO A 161 -3.99 26.97 1.44
N THR A 162 -2.72 27.34 1.30
CA THR A 162 -2.23 28.71 1.31
C THR A 162 -1.87 29.19 -0.09
N THR A 163 -1.23 28.34 -0.88
CA THR A 163 -0.72 28.70 -2.21
C THR A 163 -1.61 28.18 -3.35
N HIS A 164 -2.47 27.19 -3.07
CA HIS A 164 -3.25 26.45 -4.07
C HIS A 164 -2.39 25.82 -5.19
N GLU A 165 -1.07 25.74 -4.98
CA GLU A 165 -0.15 25.10 -5.90
C GLU A 165 -0.01 23.62 -5.53
N PRO A 166 0.22 22.73 -6.52
CA PRO A 166 0.62 21.36 -6.25
C PRO A 166 1.98 21.33 -5.53
N GLN A 167 1.96 21.25 -4.20
CA GLN A 167 3.19 21.07 -3.44
C GLN A 167 3.49 19.58 -3.35
N LYS A 168 4.56 19.14 -4.04
CA LYS A 168 5.14 17.80 -3.86
C LYS A 168 5.79 17.71 -2.48
N LEU A 169 4.99 17.63 -1.42
CA LEU A 169 5.41 17.21 -0.08
C LEU A 169 5.68 15.71 -0.09
N SER A 170 6.59 15.26 -0.96
CA SER A 170 7.02 13.88 -0.99
C SER A 170 8.18 13.73 -0.02
N THR A 171 7.88 13.59 1.27
CA THR A 171 8.77 12.79 2.12
C THR A 171 8.56 11.35 1.68
N ARG A 172 9.06 10.98 0.49
CA ARG A 172 9.05 9.60 0.03
C ARG A 172 9.70 8.79 1.14
N ALA A 173 8.95 7.90 1.77
CA ALA A 173 9.55 6.91 2.65
C ALA A 173 10.48 6.06 1.78
N SER A 174 11.77 6.38 1.87
CA SER A 174 12.86 5.75 1.14
C SER A 174 13.43 4.66 2.03
N LEU A 175 13.55 3.44 1.52
CA LEU A 175 14.17 2.32 2.22
C LEU A 175 15.43 1.89 1.47
N ASP A 176 16.45 1.46 2.20
CA ASP A 176 17.62 0.83 1.61
C ASP A 176 17.24 -0.56 1.06
N PHE A 177 17.59 -0.84 -0.20
CA PHE A 177 17.20 -2.09 -0.86
C PHE A 177 17.85 -3.30 -0.19
N ASP A 178 19.14 -3.24 0.12
CA ASP A 178 19.89 -4.38 0.66
C ASP A 178 19.43 -4.72 2.09
N ALA A 179 19.18 -3.70 2.91
CA ALA A 179 18.58 -3.87 4.23
C ALA A 179 17.18 -4.48 4.14
N THR A 180 16.37 -4.00 3.19
CA THR A 180 15.03 -4.55 2.96
C THR A 180 15.08 -6.00 2.49
N ALA A 181 16.00 -6.34 1.58
CA ALA A 181 16.19 -7.70 1.08
C ALA A 181 16.57 -8.68 2.21
N ARG A 182 17.54 -8.31 3.06
CA ARG A 182 17.92 -9.12 4.24
C ARG A 182 16.73 -9.36 5.19
N GLU A 183 15.92 -8.33 5.41
CA GLU A 183 14.74 -8.44 6.27
C GLU A 183 13.67 -9.35 5.65
N LEU A 184 13.46 -9.28 4.34
CA LEU A 184 12.55 -10.18 3.62
C LEU A 184 13.02 -11.63 3.66
N GLU A 185 14.32 -11.89 3.53
CA GLU A 185 14.90 -13.22 3.67
C GLU A 185 14.69 -13.79 5.08
N ARG A 186 14.88 -12.95 6.11
CA ARG A 186 14.61 -13.32 7.51
C ARG A 186 13.15 -13.70 7.71
N LEU A 187 12.21 -12.84 7.28
CA LEU A 187 10.77 -13.09 7.37
C LEU A 187 10.35 -14.36 6.61
N ALA A 188 10.95 -14.60 5.44
CA ALA A 188 10.72 -15.81 4.67
C ALA A 188 11.21 -17.07 5.40
N GLY A 189 12.37 -17.01 6.06
CA GLY A 189 12.86 -18.10 6.92
C GLY A 189 11.85 -18.43 8.02
N GLU A 190 11.41 -17.42 8.78
CA GLU A 190 10.46 -17.61 9.88
C GLU A 190 9.13 -18.19 9.41
N ARG A 191 8.60 -17.74 8.27
CA ARG A 191 7.35 -18.31 7.74
C ARG A 191 7.52 -19.77 7.32
N ARG A 192 8.63 -20.14 6.66
CA ARG A 192 8.90 -21.54 6.30
C ARG A 192 8.94 -22.43 7.54
N ASP A 193 9.58 -21.98 8.61
CA ASP A 193 9.65 -22.73 9.86
C ASP A 193 8.26 -22.91 10.49
N ARG A 194 7.44 -21.85 10.51
CA ARG A 194 6.04 -21.93 10.97
C ARG A 194 5.22 -22.92 10.14
N GLU A 195 5.31 -22.86 8.80
CA GLU A 195 4.59 -23.75 7.90
C GLU A 195 5.05 -25.22 8.04
N ALA A 196 6.34 -25.45 8.24
CA ALA A 196 6.89 -26.79 8.48
C ALA A 196 6.43 -27.37 9.82
N ALA A 197 6.34 -26.53 10.87
CA ALA A 197 5.83 -26.94 12.17
C ALA A 197 4.33 -27.30 12.13
N ALA A 198 3.52 -26.57 11.35
CA ALA A 198 2.09 -26.82 11.23
C ALA A 198 1.72 -28.10 10.44
N ARG A 199 2.67 -28.68 9.69
CA ARG A 199 2.49 -29.93 8.94
C ARG A 199 2.85 -31.19 9.74
N LYS A 200 3.47 -31.04 10.91
CA LYS A 200 3.82 -32.13 11.83
C LYS A 200 2.68 -32.36 12.82
#